data_AF-A0A2A2RE02-F1
#
_entry.id   AF-A0A2A2RE02-F1
#
_cell.length_a   1.000
_cell.length_b   1.000
_cell.length_c   1.000
_cell.angle_alpha   90.00
_cell.angle_beta   90.00
_cell.angle_gamma   90.00
#
_symmetry.space_group_name_H-M   'P 1'
#
loop_
_entity.id
_entity.type
_entity.pdbx_description
1 polymer ?
#
loop_
_entity_poly.entity_id
_entity_poly.type
_entity_poly.pdbx_seq_one_letter_code
_entity_poly.pdbx_strand_id
1 'polypeptide(L)'
;MKTKKPDDLDRYIVERKEKDAEFAAAYDSEQAEWEIGQLLSKTRESAGLTQEALARKIGSTRSAICRYERHPANLTLSTLEKVARATGRRLVVKFA
;
A
#
# COMPACT_ATOMS: atom_id res chain seq x y z
N MET A 1 -17.92 8.76 -5.57
CA MET A 1 -16.80 8.03 -6.20
C MET A 1 -17.24 7.60 -7.59
N LYS A 2 -16.57 8.05 -8.66
CA LYS A 2 -16.84 7.54 -10.01
C LYS A 2 -16.13 6.19 -10.13
N THR A 3 -16.86 5.11 -10.35
CA THR A 3 -16.31 3.79 -10.68
C THR A 3 -15.64 3.89 -12.06
N LYS A 4 -14.31 3.71 -12.12
CA LYS A 4 -13.55 3.66 -13.38
C LYS A 4 -14.05 2.44 -14.16
N LYS A 5 -14.45 2.62 -15.42
CA LYS A 5 -14.76 1.49 -16.32
C LYS A 5 -13.47 0.68 -16.51
N PRO A 6 -13.53 -0.66 -16.50
CA PRO A 6 -12.34 -1.48 -16.71
C PRO A 6 -11.74 -1.16 -18.08
N ASP A 7 -10.47 -0.79 -18.08
CA ASP A 7 -9.72 -0.50 -19.30
C ASP A 7 -9.13 -1.78 -19.91
N ASP A 8 -8.40 -1.65 -21.00
CA ASP A 8 -7.84 -2.81 -21.72
C ASP A 8 -6.82 -3.59 -20.88
N LEU A 9 -6.14 -2.94 -19.93
CA LEU A 9 -5.22 -3.60 -19.01
C LEU A 9 -5.97 -4.43 -17.98
N ASP A 10 -7.05 -3.89 -17.41
CA ASP A 10 -7.90 -4.61 -16.45
C ASP A 10 -8.43 -5.92 -17.07
N ARG A 11 -8.85 -5.89 -18.34
CA ARG A 11 -9.32 -7.07 -19.07
C ARG A 11 -8.22 -8.09 -19.30
N TYR A 12 -7.06 -7.65 -19.76
CA TYR A 12 -5.91 -8.52 -19.99
C TYR A 12 -5.50 -9.27 -18.72
N ILE A 13 -5.46 -8.57 -17.57
CA ILE A 13 -5.12 -9.18 -16.29
C ILE A 13 -6.09 -10.30 -15.94
N VAL A 14 -7.41 -10.05 -16.05
CA VAL A 14 -8.44 -11.08 -15.77
C VAL A 14 -8.23 -12.31 -16.66
N GLU A 15 -8.12 -12.11 -17.97
CA GLU A 15 -7.92 -13.22 -18.91
C GLU A 15 -6.61 -13.98 -18.69
N ARG A 16 -5.54 -13.27 -18.29
CA ARG A 16 -4.24 -13.90 -18.03
C ARG A 16 -4.26 -14.72 -16.75
N LYS A 17 -4.90 -14.23 -15.69
CA LYS A 17 -5.04 -14.95 -14.42
C LYS A 17 -5.80 -16.27 -14.58
N GLU A 18 -6.78 -16.34 -15.48
CA GLU A 18 -7.51 -17.59 -15.78
C GLU A 18 -6.64 -18.63 -16.48
N LYS A 19 -5.68 -18.20 -17.30
CA LYS A 19 -4.86 -19.08 -18.16
C LYS A 19 -3.55 -19.51 -17.49
N ASP A 20 -3.10 -18.78 -16.47
CA ASP A 20 -1.78 -18.93 -15.87
C ASP A 20 -1.86 -18.75 -14.34
N ALA A 21 -1.83 -19.88 -13.64
CA ALA A 21 -1.93 -19.92 -12.18
C ALA A 21 -0.69 -19.34 -11.48
N GLU A 22 0.49 -19.43 -12.10
CA GLU A 22 1.72 -18.84 -11.56
C GLU A 22 1.64 -17.31 -11.66
N PHE A 23 1.20 -16.79 -12.80
CA PHE A 23 0.90 -15.38 -12.97
C PHE A 23 -0.16 -14.90 -11.97
N ALA A 24 -1.24 -15.66 -11.79
CA ALA A 24 -2.32 -15.28 -10.88
C ALA A 24 -1.83 -15.13 -9.43
N ALA A 25 -1.05 -16.10 -8.94
CA ALA A 25 -0.51 -16.07 -7.59
C ALA A 25 0.48 -14.92 -7.38
N ALA A 26 1.39 -14.70 -8.34
CA ALA A 26 2.36 -13.60 -8.28
C ALA A 26 1.65 -12.24 -8.32
N TYR A 27 0.69 -12.07 -9.23
CA TYR A 27 -0.09 -10.84 -9.36
C TYR A 27 -0.86 -10.52 -8.08
N ASP A 28 -1.54 -11.51 -7.48
CA ASP A 28 -2.32 -11.28 -6.26
C ASP A 28 -1.45 -10.90 -5.07
N SER A 29 -0.27 -11.52 -4.94
CA SER A 29 0.70 -11.14 -3.91
C SER A 29 1.21 -9.70 -4.11
N GLU A 30 1.61 -9.35 -5.33
CA GLU A 30 2.11 -8.00 -5.65
C GLU A 30 1.01 -6.93 -5.50
N GLN A 31 -0.23 -7.27 -5.88
CA GLN A 31 -1.38 -6.39 -5.75
C GLN A 31 -1.68 -6.09 -4.29
N ALA A 32 -1.62 -7.09 -3.40
CA ALA A 32 -1.81 -6.89 -1.96
C ALA A 32 -0.72 -5.97 -1.36
N GLU A 33 0.55 -6.15 -1.76
CA GLU A 33 1.61 -5.24 -1.35
C GLU A 33 1.36 -3.81 -1.85
N TRP A 34 1.03 -3.65 -3.14
CA TRP A 34 0.74 -2.35 -3.71
C TRP A 34 -0.39 -1.63 -2.97
N GLU A 35 -1.47 -2.33 -2.62
CA GLU A 35 -2.60 -1.78 -1.87
C GLU A 35 -2.19 -1.24 -0.48
N ILE A 36 -1.29 -1.94 0.22
CA ILE A 36 -0.73 -1.47 1.49
C ILE A 36 0.04 -0.15 1.28
N GLY A 37 0.88 -0.07 0.26
CA GLY A 37 1.66 1.13 -0.05
C GLY A 37 0.77 2.33 -0.34
N GLN A 38 -0.29 2.11 -1.13
CA GLN A 38 -1.29 3.12 -1.46
C GLN A 38 -2.09 3.55 -0.23
N LEU A 39 -2.43 2.62 0.66
CA LEU A 39 -3.10 2.94 1.93
C LEU A 39 -2.22 3.84 2.81
N LEU A 40 -0.92 3.54 2.91
CA LEU A 40 0.02 4.37 3.67
C LEU A 40 0.14 5.78 3.08
N SER A 41 0.30 5.89 1.76
CA SER A 41 0.40 7.18 1.08
C SER A 41 -0.86 8.03 1.31
N LYS A 42 -2.04 7.46 1.08
CA LYS A 42 -3.33 8.16 1.31
C LYS A 42 -3.50 8.56 2.77
N THR A 43 -3.11 7.69 3.70
CA THR A 43 -3.20 7.99 5.14
C THR A 43 -2.30 9.16 5.50
N ARG A 44 -1.05 9.16 5.03
CA ARG A 44 -0.09 10.27 5.19
C ARG A 44 -0.63 11.58 4.61
N GLU A 45 -1.14 11.54 3.38
CA GLU A 45 -1.69 12.71 2.69
C GLU A 45 -2.91 13.26 3.40
N SER A 46 -3.81 12.40 3.89
CA SER A 46 -4.98 12.82 4.67
C SER A 46 -4.62 13.50 5.99
N ALA A 47 -3.43 13.20 6.52
CA ALA A 47 -2.88 13.86 7.71
C ALA A 47 -2.08 15.14 7.37
N GLY A 48 -2.03 15.55 6.09
CA GLY A 48 -1.31 16.75 5.65
C GLY A 48 0.20 16.63 5.73
N LEU A 49 0.76 15.41 5.75
CA LEU A 49 2.20 15.19 5.95
C LEU A 49 2.92 14.95 4.62
N THR A 50 4.10 15.54 4.47
CA THR A 50 5.06 15.10 3.44
C THR A 50 5.74 13.80 3.87
N GLN A 51 6.41 13.10 2.94
CA GLN A 51 7.20 11.91 3.27
C GLN A 51 8.30 12.21 4.29
N GLU A 52 8.99 13.35 4.14
CA GLU A 52 9.98 13.83 5.12
C GLU A 52 9.36 14.11 6.50
N ALA A 53 8.16 14.70 6.54
CA ALA A 53 7.50 15.01 7.81
C ALA A 53 7.07 13.75 8.56
N LEU A 54 6.53 12.75 7.85
CA LEU A 54 6.22 11.45 8.43
C LEU A 54 7.48 10.74 8.91
N ALA A 55 8.54 10.73 8.10
CA ALA A 55 9.82 10.13 8.45
C ALA A 55 10.36 10.67 9.78
N ARG A 56 10.36 12.01 9.96
CA ARG A 56 10.77 12.65 11.21
C ARG A 56 9.89 12.23 12.40
N LYS A 57 8.56 12.18 12.21
CA LYS A 57 7.62 11.79 13.28
C LYS A 57 7.82 10.37 13.77
N ILE A 58 8.20 9.43 12.91
CA ILE A 58 8.35 8.01 13.27
C ILE A 58 9.79 7.55 13.47
N GLY A 59 10.77 8.47 13.42
CA GLY A 59 12.19 8.14 13.56
C GLY A 59 12.71 7.28 12.40
N SER A 60 12.38 7.66 11.17
CA SER A 60 12.78 6.97 9.94
C SER A 60 13.37 7.97 8.93
N THR A 61 13.68 7.51 7.72
CA THR A 61 14.18 8.35 6.62
C THR A 61 13.11 8.55 5.56
N ARG A 62 13.17 9.66 4.81
CA ARG A 62 12.28 9.89 3.67
C ARG A 62 12.35 8.74 2.65
N SER A 63 13.55 8.24 2.36
CA SER A 63 13.74 7.10 1.45
C SER A 63 13.05 5.83 1.94
N ALA A 64 13.05 5.57 3.26
CA ALA A 64 12.31 4.46 3.83
C ALA A 64 10.79 4.65 3.67
N ILE A 65 10.25 5.86 3.94
CA ILE A 65 8.82 6.15 3.71
C ILE A 65 8.45 5.98 2.24
N CYS A 66 9.27 6.49 1.32
CA CYS A 66 9.06 6.33 -0.12
C CYS A 66 9.03 4.85 -0.52
N ARG A 67 9.94 4.04 0.03
CA ARG A 67 9.93 2.58 -0.19
C ARG A 67 8.64 1.96 0.36
N TYR A 68 8.22 2.30 1.58
CA TYR A 68 7.00 1.79 2.17
C TYR A 68 5.75 2.11 1.33
N GLU A 69 5.72 3.26 0.67
CA GLU A 69 4.57 3.67 -0.16
C GLU A 69 4.58 3.03 -1.56
N ARG A 70 5.74 2.63 -2.08
CA ARG A 70 5.87 2.09 -3.45
C ARG A 70 6.02 0.57 -3.50
N HIS A 71 6.80 0.03 -2.57
CA HIS A 71 7.16 -1.39 -2.48
C HIS A 71 7.27 -1.78 -1.00
N PRO A 72 6.14 -1.97 -0.30
CA PRO A 72 6.09 -2.27 1.14
C PRO A 72 6.59 -3.67 1.53
N ALA A 73 7.37 -4.33 0.69
CA ALA A 73 8.00 -5.60 0.99
C ALA A 73 8.68 -5.55 2.38
N ASN A 74 8.33 -6.52 3.23
CA ASN A 74 8.83 -6.67 4.59
C ASN A 74 8.46 -5.54 5.57
N LEU A 75 7.33 -4.84 5.38
CA LEU A 75 6.82 -3.95 6.43
C LEU A 75 6.42 -4.73 7.69
N THR A 76 6.86 -4.24 8.84
CA THR A 76 6.48 -4.81 10.12
C THR A 76 5.20 -4.18 10.66
N LEU A 77 4.43 -4.93 11.45
CA LEU A 77 3.30 -4.39 12.21
C LEU A 77 3.71 -3.21 13.10
N SER A 78 4.92 -3.24 13.67
CA SER A 78 5.45 -2.14 14.48
C SER A 78 5.65 -0.85 13.67
N THR A 79 6.00 -0.96 12.40
CA THR A 79 6.12 0.19 11.49
C THR A 79 4.74 0.74 11.13
N LEU A 80 3.79 -0.14 10.80
CA LEU A 80 2.40 0.24 10.51
C LEU A 80 1.77 0.97 11.71
N GLU A 81 1.99 0.47 12.92
CA GLU A 81 1.51 1.09 14.15
C GLU A 81 2.11 2.49 14.37
N LYS A 82 3.42 2.68 14.11
CA LYS A 82 4.06 3.99 14.17
C LYS A 82 3.44 4.98 13.17
N VAL A 83 3.20 4.53 11.93
CA VAL A 83 2.57 5.37 10.90
C VAL A 83 1.15 5.75 11.30
N ALA A 84 0.35 4.78 11.78
CA ALA A 84 -1.01 5.02 12.25
C ALA A 84 -1.02 6.09 13.36
N ARG A 85 -0.19 5.95 14.40
CA ARG A 85 -0.09 6.95 15.48
C ARG A 85 0.36 8.32 14.98
N ALA A 86 1.36 8.37 14.12
CA ALA A 86 1.89 9.63 13.58
C ALA A 86 0.88 10.41 12.73
N THR A 87 -0.11 9.71 12.18
CA THR A 87 -1.20 10.24 11.34
C THR A 87 -2.53 10.38 12.08
N GLY A 88 -2.56 10.15 13.40
CA GLY A 88 -3.77 10.25 14.22
C GLY A 88 -4.80 9.14 13.97
N ARG A 89 -4.35 7.98 13.48
CA ARG A 89 -5.17 6.78 13.21
C ARG A 89 -4.82 5.65 14.18
N ARG A 90 -5.65 4.61 14.16
CA ARG A 90 -5.44 3.35 14.89
C ARG A 90 -5.27 2.21 13.89
N LEU A 91 -4.26 1.36 14.09
CA LEU A 91 -4.09 0.14 13.32
C LEU A 91 -5.18 -0.88 13.71
N VAL A 92 -5.83 -1.46 12.70
CA VAL A 92 -6.81 -2.54 12.87
C VAL A 92 -6.48 -3.61 11.84
N VAL A 93 -6.28 -4.85 12.30
CA VAL A 93 -6.04 -6.02 11.45
C VAL A 93 -7.28 -6.91 11.51
N LYS A 94 -7.80 -7.31 10.34
CA LYS A 94 -8.94 -8.21 10.19
C LYS A 94 -8.63 -9.20 9.09
N PHE A 95 -9.02 -10.45 9.29
CA PHE A 95 -9.12 -11.43 8.22
C PHE A 95 -10.48 -11.23 7.53
N ALA A 96 -10.51 -11.36 6.21
CA ALA A 96 -11.71 -11.27 5.38
C ALA A 96 -11.87 -12.57 4.61
#